data_AF-A0AA36DJ02-F1
#
_entry.id   AF-A0AA36DJ02-F1
#
_cell.length_a   1.000
_cell.length_b   1.000
_cell.length_c   1.000
_cell.angle_alpha   90.00
_cell.angle_beta   90.00
_cell.angle_gamma   90.00
#
_symmetry.space_group_name_H-M   'P 1'
#
loop_
_entity.id
_entity.type
_entity.pdbx_description
1 polymer ?
#
loop_
_entity_poly.entity_id
_entity_poly.type
_entity_poly.pdbx_seq_one_letter_code
_entity_poly.pdbx_strand_id
1 'polypeptide(L)'
;MSCVLMVFIEPLLCSLGFLLNCACVAVFFCVSNNGYFRKTSLLTYLVALSICNGLQLLLSLFVLVLPAIEQYISSSSKELSSFLLRLSSISVRYGYPLVLTVNYAAIWLLTLICAQRFQAICHPSNPWKKRLAGIRNSRLAVAVVILLAISLNIIRFWEFR
;
A
#
# COMPACT_ATOMS: atom_id res chain seq x y z
N MET A 1 -10.65 -7.33 26.77
CA MET A 1 -11.10 -8.06 25.57
C MET A 1 -10.55 -7.46 24.28
N SER A 2 -10.40 -6.13 24.16
CA SER A 2 -9.92 -5.47 22.93
C SER A 2 -8.46 -5.76 22.54
N CYS A 3 -7.53 -5.93 23.51
CA CYS A 3 -6.13 -6.25 23.20
C CYS A 3 -5.94 -7.61 22.54
N VAL A 4 -6.65 -8.65 22.99
CA VAL A 4 -6.53 -10.00 22.42
C VAL A 4 -7.08 -10.01 20.98
N LEU A 5 -8.18 -9.30 20.75
CA LEU A 5 -8.75 -9.16 19.41
C LEU A 5 -7.75 -8.48 18.44
N MET A 6 -7.12 -7.39 18.86
CA MET A 6 -6.08 -6.69 18.08
C MET A 6 -4.85 -7.58 17.86
N VAL A 7 -4.37 -8.27 18.89
CA VAL A 7 -3.16 -9.10 18.81
C VAL A 7 -3.34 -10.33 17.92
N PHE A 8 -4.55 -10.88 17.78
CA PHE A 8 -4.77 -12.08 16.97
C PHE A 8 -5.45 -11.81 15.64
N ILE A 9 -6.51 -10.99 15.58
CA ILE A 9 -7.27 -10.78 14.35
C ILE A 9 -6.49 -9.89 13.38
N GLU A 10 -5.83 -8.86 13.88
CA GLU A 10 -5.11 -7.91 13.03
C GLU A 10 -3.93 -8.51 12.26
N PRO A 11 -3.00 -9.27 12.87
CA PRO A 11 -1.95 -9.94 12.10
C PRO A 11 -2.52 -11.02 11.17
N LEU A 12 -3.64 -11.66 11.53
CA LEU A 12 -4.27 -12.66 10.68
C LEU A 12 -4.89 -12.03 9.43
N LEU A 13 -5.57 -10.90 9.58
CA LEU A 13 -6.07 -10.10 8.45
C LEU A 13 -4.91 -9.55 7.60
N CYS A 14 -3.86 -9.03 8.23
CA CYS A 14 -2.71 -8.48 7.51
C CYS A 14 -1.96 -9.55 6.72
N SER A 15 -1.75 -10.73 7.31
CA SER A 15 -1.09 -11.86 6.65
C SER A 15 -1.93 -12.42 5.51
N LEU A 16 -3.23 -12.63 5.71
CA LEU A 16 -4.15 -13.06 4.65
C LEU A 16 -4.16 -12.05 3.49
N GLY A 17 -4.30 -10.76 3.81
CA GLY A 17 -4.29 -9.68 2.82
C GLY A 17 -2.96 -9.60 2.06
N PHE A 18 -1.83 -9.77 2.74
CA PHE A 18 -0.52 -9.80 2.10
C PHE A 18 -0.39 -10.98 1.13
N LEU A 19 -0.78 -12.19 1.56
CA LEU A 19 -0.78 -13.39 0.71
C LEU A 19 -1.64 -13.21 -0.54
N LEU A 20 -2.84 -12.64 -0.39
CA LEU A 20 -3.73 -12.36 -1.52
C LEU A 20 -3.12 -11.33 -2.47
N ASN A 21 -2.51 -10.25 -1.98
CA ASN A 21 -1.84 -9.26 -2.84
C ASN A 21 -0.63 -9.86 -3.57
N CYS A 22 0.16 -10.72 -2.91
CA CYS A 22 1.25 -11.47 -3.54
C CYS A 22 0.73 -12.43 -4.63
N ALA A 23 -0.36 -13.14 -4.38
CA ALA A 23 -1.02 -13.99 -5.37
C ALA A 23 -1.51 -13.17 -6.57
N CYS A 24 -2.12 -12.00 -6.35
CA CYS A 24 -2.52 -11.10 -7.42
C CYS A 24 -1.33 -10.67 -8.28
N VAL A 25 -0.21 -10.26 -7.66
CA VAL A 25 1.01 -9.88 -8.38
C VAL A 25 1.54 -11.06 -9.20
N ALA A 26 1.62 -12.26 -8.61
CA ALA A 26 2.07 -13.45 -9.31
C ALA A 26 1.20 -13.77 -10.54
N VAL A 27 -0.13 -13.74 -10.38
CA VAL A 27 -1.07 -13.96 -11.49
C VAL A 27 -0.89 -12.89 -12.57
N PHE A 28 -0.71 -11.62 -12.21
CA PHE A 28 -0.48 -10.55 -13.19
C PHE A 28 0.85 -10.73 -13.94
N PHE A 29 1.92 -11.17 -13.27
CA PHE A 29 3.18 -11.51 -13.93
C PHE A 29 3.04 -12.70 -14.89
N CYS A 30 2.37 -13.77 -14.46
CA CYS A 30 2.10 -14.93 -15.32
C CYS A 30 1.29 -14.54 -16.56
N VAL A 31 0.24 -13.74 -16.40
CA VAL A 31 -0.59 -13.24 -17.50
C VAL A 31 0.19 -12.31 -18.43
N SER A 32 1.08 -11.46 -17.89
CA SER A 32 1.90 -10.55 -18.70
C SER A 32 2.89 -11.30 -19.60
N ASN A 33 3.39 -12.46 -19.18
CA ASN A 33 4.39 -13.23 -19.92
C ASN A 33 3.78 -13.96 -21.15
N ASN A 34 2.47 -14.27 -21.11
CA ASN A 34 1.79 -15.01 -22.18
C ASN A 34 1.39 -14.16 -23.42
N GLY A 35 1.92 -12.95 -23.57
CA GLY A 35 1.88 -12.17 -24.83
C GLY A 35 0.49 -11.69 -25.31
N TYR A 36 -0.60 -11.98 -24.61
CA TYR A 36 -1.96 -11.90 -25.18
C TYR A 36 -2.74 -10.59 -24.94
N PHE A 37 -2.18 -9.53 -24.34
CA PHE A 37 -2.99 -8.34 -24.02
C PHE A 37 -2.44 -6.96 -24.41
N ARG A 38 -3.15 -6.37 -25.39
CA ARG A 38 -3.25 -4.97 -25.81
C ARG A 38 -3.76 -3.99 -24.72
N LYS A 39 -3.88 -4.40 -23.45
CA LYS A 39 -4.33 -3.59 -22.29
C LYS A 39 -3.25 -3.43 -21.20
N THR A 40 -1.99 -3.29 -21.61
CA THR A 40 -0.81 -3.18 -20.74
C THR A 40 -0.93 -2.11 -19.64
N SER A 41 -1.64 -1.02 -19.90
CA SER A 41 -1.76 0.10 -18.95
C SER A 41 -2.57 -0.24 -17.70
N LEU A 42 -3.73 -0.92 -17.83
CA LEU A 42 -4.58 -1.24 -16.68
C LEU A 42 -3.92 -2.28 -15.77
N LEU A 43 -3.27 -3.28 -16.38
CA LEU A 43 -2.50 -4.29 -15.65
C LEU A 43 -1.38 -3.65 -14.82
N THR A 44 -0.70 -2.65 -15.39
CA THR A 44 0.36 -1.90 -14.68
C THR A 44 -0.18 -1.21 -13.41
N TYR A 45 -1.34 -0.57 -13.49
CA TYR A 45 -1.95 0.06 -12.32
C TYR A 45 -2.40 -0.95 -11.27
N LEU A 46 -2.95 -2.10 -11.68
CA LEU A 46 -3.35 -3.16 -10.74
C LEU A 46 -2.15 -3.77 -10.03
N VAL A 47 -1.04 -4.03 -10.75
CA VAL A 47 0.20 -4.51 -10.15
C VAL A 47 0.73 -3.49 -9.14
N ALA A 48 0.80 -2.21 -9.52
CA ALA A 48 1.24 -1.15 -8.62
C ALA A 48 0.34 -1.06 -7.37
N LEU A 49 -0.98 -1.13 -7.55
CA LEU A 49 -1.95 -1.10 -6.44
C LEU A 49 -1.77 -2.30 -5.51
N SER A 50 -1.63 -3.53 -6.05
CA SER A 50 -1.39 -4.73 -5.23
C SER A 50 -0.07 -4.67 -4.47
N ILE A 51 0.99 -4.13 -5.08
CA ILE A 51 2.28 -3.90 -4.39
C ILE A 51 2.11 -2.88 -3.26
N CYS A 52 1.42 -1.76 -3.51
CA CYS A 52 1.16 -0.77 -2.47
C CYS A 52 0.33 -1.37 -1.32
N ASN A 53 -0.75 -2.09 -1.62
CA ASN A 53 -1.57 -2.74 -0.59
C ASN A 53 -0.77 -3.78 0.21
N GLY A 54 0.05 -4.60 -0.47
CA GLY A 54 0.94 -5.56 0.20
C GLY A 54 1.96 -4.88 1.11
N LEU A 55 2.59 -3.81 0.63
CA LEU A 55 3.55 -3.03 1.39
C LEU A 55 2.88 -2.34 2.59
N GLN A 56 1.68 -1.78 2.41
CA GLN A 56 0.91 -1.18 3.49
C GLN A 56 0.61 -2.20 4.60
N LEU A 57 0.12 -3.39 4.25
CA LEU A 57 -0.18 -4.45 5.23
C LEU A 57 1.07 -4.94 5.95
N LEU A 58 2.19 -5.05 5.23
CA LEU A 58 3.48 -5.41 5.81
C LEU A 58 3.93 -4.36 6.84
N LEU A 59 3.90 -3.08 6.49
CA LEU A 59 4.27 -2.01 7.43
C LEU A 59 3.27 -1.89 8.58
N SER A 60 1.97 -2.07 8.35
CA SER A 60 0.96 -2.09 9.41
C SER A 60 1.25 -3.17 10.44
N LEU A 61 1.72 -4.35 10.01
CA LEU A 61 2.14 -5.41 10.93
C LEU A 61 3.28 -4.91 11.85
N PHE A 62 4.31 -4.27 11.30
CA PHE A 62 5.41 -3.73 12.10
C PHE A 62 5.01 -2.55 13.01
N VAL A 63 4.08 -1.71 12.59
CA VAL A 63 3.66 -0.52 13.35
C VAL A 63 2.67 -0.87 14.46
N LEU A 64 1.78 -1.83 14.24
CA LEU A 64 0.64 -2.10 15.14
C LEU A 64 0.86 -3.37 15.98
N VAL A 65 1.45 -4.43 15.40
CA VAL A 65 1.64 -5.71 16.11
C VAL A 65 2.83 -5.65 17.07
N LEU A 66 3.92 -4.97 16.68
CA LEU A 66 5.13 -4.86 17.50
C LEU A 66 4.89 -4.18 18.88
N PRO A 67 4.21 -3.01 18.97
CA PRO A 67 3.88 -2.43 20.27
C PRO A 67 2.82 -3.22 21.04
N ALA A 68 1.90 -3.91 20.36
CA ALA A 68 0.91 -4.76 21.02
C ALA A 68 1.54 -5.98 21.71
N ILE A 69 2.57 -6.58 21.08
CA ILE A 69 3.37 -7.66 21.67
C ILE A 69 4.20 -7.15 22.86
N GLU A 70 4.75 -5.94 22.77
CA GLU A 70 5.53 -5.32 23.85
C GLU A 70 4.68 -5.16 25.14
N GLN A 71 3.46 -4.63 25.02
CA GLN A 71 2.52 -4.54 26.15
C GLN A 71 2.16 -5.90 26.77
N TYR A 72 2.18 -6.98 25.97
CA TYR A 72 1.90 -8.33 26.44
C TYR A 72 3.11 -9.00 27.14
N ILE A 73 4.32 -8.79 26.60
CA ILE A 73 5.58 -9.42 27.06
C ILE A 73 6.21 -8.69 28.27
N SER A 74 5.87 -7.43 28.52
CA SER A 74 6.41 -6.66 29.65
C SER A 74 6.22 -7.33 31.02
N SER A 75 5.40 -8.39 31.14
CA SER A 75 5.23 -9.18 32.37
C SER A 75 6.28 -10.27 32.60
N SER A 76 7.06 -10.67 31.58
CA SER A 76 7.80 -11.95 31.60
C SER A 76 9.34 -11.83 31.53
N SER A 77 9.91 -10.79 30.89
CA SER A 77 11.39 -10.61 30.86
C SER A 77 11.82 -9.16 30.62
N LYS A 78 12.66 -8.62 31.51
CA LYS A 78 13.07 -7.20 31.52
C LYS A 78 14.07 -6.83 30.42
N GLU A 79 14.96 -7.74 30.02
CA GLU A 79 15.97 -7.46 28.99
C GLU A 79 15.36 -7.41 27.58
N LEU A 80 14.50 -8.38 27.25
CA LEU A 80 13.81 -8.44 25.95
C LEU A 80 12.85 -7.24 25.75
N SER A 81 12.20 -6.80 26.83
CA SER A 81 11.30 -5.63 26.82
C SER A 81 12.03 -4.35 26.39
N SER A 82 13.26 -4.11 26.88
CA SER A 82 14.03 -2.90 26.54
C SER A 82 14.41 -2.83 25.06
N PHE A 83 14.75 -3.97 24.44
CA PHE A 83 15.06 -4.05 23.01
C PHE A 83 13.80 -3.88 22.15
N LEU A 84 12.69 -4.53 22.53
CA LEU A 84 11.40 -4.40 21.85
C LEU A 84 10.85 -2.97 21.92
N LEU A 85 11.00 -2.27 23.05
CA LEU A 85 10.64 -0.86 23.22
C LEU A 85 11.41 0.05 22.27
N ARG A 86 12.71 -0.20 22.09
CA ARG A 86 13.55 0.59 21.18
C ARG A 86 13.14 0.37 19.73
N LEU A 87 12.89 -0.88 19.35
CA LEU A 87 12.42 -1.23 18.00
C LEU A 87 11.00 -0.71 17.73
N SER A 88 10.08 -0.82 18.67
CA SER A 88 8.71 -0.33 18.51
C SER A 88 8.66 1.19 18.39
N SER A 89 9.41 1.92 19.22
CA SER A 89 9.52 3.38 19.13
C SER A 89 10.05 3.85 17.77
N ILE A 90 11.10 3.20 17.25
CA ILE A 90 11.65 3.49 15.93
C ILE A 90 10.64 3.13 14.83
N SER A 91 10.00 1.96 14.94
CA SER A 91 9.06 1.45 13.94
C SER A 91 7.80 2.30 13.87
N VAL A 92 7.29 2.81 15.00
CA VAL A 92 6.15 3.74 15.01
C VAL A 92 6.55 5.08 14.40
N ARG A 93 7.71 5.62 14.78
CA ARG A 93 8.17 6.94 14.30
C ARG A 93 8.37 7.00 12.79
N TYR A 94 8.99 5.97 12.21
CA TYR A 94 9.25 5.91 10.76
C TYR A 94 8.19 5.14 9.98
N GLY A 95 7.62 4.10 10.57
CA GLY A 95 6.62 3.27 9.92
C GLY A 95 5.28 3.97 9.75
N TYR A 96 4.85 4.80 10.70
CA TYR A 96 3.58 5.54 10.57
C TYR A 96 3.51 6.45 9.32
N PRO A 97 4.46 7.37 9.07
CA PRO A 97 4.43 8.18 7.85
C PRO A 97 4.60 7.35 6.58
N LEU A 98 5.33 6.22 6.64
CA LEU A 98 5.48 5.31 5.50
C LEU A 98 4.17 4.57 5.17
N VAL A 99 3.49 3.98 6.16
CA VAL A 99 2.17 3.33 5.99
C VAL A 99 1.21 4.29 5.30
N LEU A 100 1.21 5.54 5.75
CA LEU A 100 0.33 6.57 5.24
C LEU A 100 0.69 6.96 3.81
N THR A 101 1.97 7.13 3.50
CA THR A 101 2.46 7.38 2.13
C THR A 101 1.98 6.30 1.16
N VAL A 102 2.13 5.04 1.55
CA VAL A 102 1.74 3.89 0.72
C VAL A 102 0.23 3.82 0.56
N ASN A 103 -0.54 4.12 1.60
CA ASN A 103 -2.00 4.18 1.54
C ASN A 103 -2.49 5.31 0.61
N TYR A 104 -1.93 6.51 0.73
CA TYR A 104 -2.22 7.60 -0.21
C TYR A 104 -1.90 7.22 -1.66
N ALA A 105 -0.76 6.57 -1.91
CA ALA A 105 -0.42 6.07 -3.24
C ALA A 105 -1.46 5.07 -3.76
N ALA A 106 -1.93 4.14 -2.92
CA ALA A 106 -2.97 3.18 -3.28
C ALA A 106 -4.30 3.86 -3.65
N ILE A 107 -4.73 4.88 -2.88
CA ILE A 107 -5.94 5.64 -3.18
C ILE A 107 -5.82 6.34 -4.54
N TRP A 108 -4.72 7.04 -4.78
CA TRP A 108 -4.48 7.73 -6.05
C TRP A 108 -4.40 6.74 -7.23
N LEU A 109 -3.77 5.58 -7.06
CA LEU A 109 -3.76 4.52 -8.07
C LEU A 109 -5.17 4.00 -8.37
N LEU A 110 -6.01 3.84 -7.35
CA LEU A 110 -7.42 3.44 -7.53
C LEU A 110 -8.18 4.50 -8.35
N THR A 111 -7.98 5.80 -8.07
CA THR A 111 -8.61 6.87 -8.87
C THR A 111 -8.18 6.83 -10.33
N LEU A 112 -6.90 6.53 -10.62
CA LEU A 112 -6.40 6.36 -12.00
C LEU A 112 -7.01 5.15 -12.70
N ILE A 113 -7.20 4.03 -11.98
CA ILE A 113 -7.89 2.86 -12.52
C ILE A 113 -9.34 3.22 -12.88
N CYS A 114 -10.04 3.93 -12.00
CA CYS A 114 -11.40 4.41 -12.26
C CYS A 114 -11.45 5.34 -13.47
N ALA A 115 -10.53 6.30 -13.57
CA ALA A 115 -10.41 7.21 -14.72
C ALA A 115 -10.17 6.44 -16.03
N GLN A 116 -9.28 5.45 -16.01
CA GLN A 116 -8.99 4.63 -17.17
C GLN A 116 -10.19 3.76 -17.59
N ARG A 117 -10.91 3.17 -16.63
CA ARG A 117 -12.13 2.40 -16.91
C ARG A 117 -13.23 3.28 -17.48
N PHE A 118 -13.40 4.49 -16.93
CA PHE A 118 -14.33 5.48 -17.47
C PHE A 118 -14.01 5.83 -18.91
N GLN A 119 -12.73 6.08 -19.23
CA GLN A 119 -12.28 6.36 -20.61
C GLN A 119 -12.58 5.22 -21.59
N ALA A 120 -12.50 3.96 -21.14
CA ALA A 120 -12.78 2.79 -21.95
C ALA A 120 -14.28 2.61 -22.25
N ILE A 121 -15.15 3.03 -21.32
CA ILE A 121 -16.61 2.89 -21.42
C ILE A 121 -17.24 4.08 -22.16
N CYS A 122 -16.70 5.30 -22.02
CA CYS A 122 -17.30 6.49 -22.61
C CYS A 122 -17.22 6.57 -24.15
N HIS A 123 -18.29 7.12 -24.74
CA HIS A 123 -18.42 7.38 -26.16
C HIS A 123 -17.28 8.29 -26.69
N PRO A 124 -16.73 8.05 -27.90
CA PRO A 124 -15.59 8.79 -28.46
C PRO A 124 -15.80 10.30 -28.63
N SER A 125 -17.04 10.78 -28.67
CA SER A 125 -17.36 12.22 -28.79
C SER A 125 -17.19 13.02 -27.50
N ASN A 126 -16.98 12.36 -26.36
CA ASN A 126 -16.93 13.03 -25.07
C ASN A 126 -15.59 13.78 -24.87
N PRO A 127 -15.57 15.11 -24.64
CA PRO A 127 -14.33 15.89 -24.51
C PRO A 127 -13.39 15.39 -23.41
N TRP A 128 -13.95 14.79 -22.35
CA TRP A 128 -13.20 14.22 -21.23
C TRP A 128 -12.29 13.04 -21.66
N LYS A 129 -12.66 12.30 -22.71
CA LYS A 129 -11.86 11.19 -23.24
C LYS A 129 -10.53 11.66 -23.83
N LYS A 130 -10.53 12.83 -24.47
CA LYS A 130 -9.32 13.44 -25.05
C LYS A 130 -8.39 13.99 -23.97
N ARG A 131 -8.93 14.63 -22.93
CA ARG A 131 -8.14 15.11 -21.78
C ARG A 131 -7.46 13.96 -21.02
N LEU A 132 -8.17 12.85 -20.83
CA LEU A 132 -7.63 11.65 -20.18
C LEU A 132 -6.67 10.84 -21.08
N ALA A 133 -6.53 11.15 -22.36
CA ALA A 133 -5.59 10.46 -23.25
C ALA A 133 -4.12 10.60 -22.79
N GLY A 134 -3.79 11.64 -22.02
CA GLY A 134 -2.48 11.80 -21.37
C GLY A 134 -2.15 10.70 -20.37
N ILE A 135 -3.16 10.03 -19.78
CA ILE A 135 -3.01 8.92 -18.82
C ILE A 135 -2.62 7.61 -19.53
N ARG A 136 -2.48 7.62 -20.87
CA ARG A 136 -2.10 6.43 -21.65
C ARG A 136 -0.71 5.90 -21.28
N ASN A 137 0.21 6.76 -20.85
CA ASN A 137 1.52 6.36 -20.33
C ASN A 137 1.41 5.94 -18.85
N SER A 138 0.93 4.71 -18.62
CA SER A 138 0.69 4.18 -17.27
C SER A 138 1.90 4.26 -16.35
N ARG A 139 3.10 3.97 -16.86
CA ARG A 139 4.34 4.03 -16.06
C ARG A 139 4.63 5.43 -15.53
N LEU A 140 4.41 6.46 -16.35
CA LEU A 140 4.61 7.85 -15.95
C LEU A 140 3.57 8.26 -14.90
N ALA A 141 2.30 7.92 -15.11
CA ALA A 141 1.24 8.25 -14.17
C ALA A 141 1.43 7.58 -12.81
N VAL A 142 1.84 6.30 -12.78
CA VAL A 142 2.22 5.60 -11.55
C VAL A 142 3.40 6.30 -10.85
N ALA A 143 4.45 6.65 -11.60
CA ALA A 143 5.61 7.35 -11.04
C ALA A 143 5.23 8.71 -10.43
N VAL A 144 4.39 9.50 -11.13
CA VAL A 144 3.90 10.79 -10.64
C VAL A 144 3.08 10.62 -9.36
N VAL A 145 2.19 9.62 -9.30
CA VAL A 145 1.40 9.35 -8.09
C VAL A 145 2.29 8.98 -6.91
N ILE A 146 3.27 8.11 -7.11
CA ILE A 146 4.21 7.71 -6.05
C ILE A 146 5.01 8.94 -5.57
N LEU A 147 5.52 9.76 -6.50
CA LEU A 147 6.26 10.97 -6.15
C LEU A 147 5.40 11.99 -5.40
N LEU A 148 4.15 12.19 -5.82
CA LEU A 148 3.20 13.07 -5.11
C LEU A 148 2.88 12.54 -3.72
N ALA A 149 2.64 11.24 -3.58
CA ALA A 149 2.38 10.62 -2.29
C ALA A 149 3.57 10.81 -1.33
N ILE A 150 4.80 10.60 -1.81
CA ILE A 150 6.02 10.83 -1.03
C ILE A 150 6.17 12.31 -0.67
N SER A 151 6.01 13.21 -1.64
CA SER A 151 6.20 14.66 -1.43
C SER A 151 5.23 15.22 -0.39
N LEU A 152 3.96 14.80 -0.44
CA LEU A 152 2.94 15.21 0.52
C LEU A 152 3.20 14.66 1.93
N ASN A 153 3.77 13.46 2.04
CA ASN A 153 4.04 12.84 3.34
C ASN A 153 5.45 13.16 3.88
N ILE A 154 6.33 13.78 3.10
CA ILE A 154 7.65 14.23 3.60
C ILE A 154 7.49 15.26 4.72
N ILE A 155 6.44 16.09 4.64
CA ILE A 155 6.09 17.07 5.67
C ILE A 155 5.76 16.38 7.00
N ARG A 156 5.14 15.20 6.97
CA ARG A 156 4.80 14.42 8.17
C ARG A 156 6.00 13.84 8.90
N PHE A 157 7.12 13.59 8.22
CA PHE A 157 8.35 13.21 8.91
C PHE A 157 8.87 14.32 9.83
N TRP A 158 8.49 15.58 9.57
CA TRP A 158 8.85 16.72 10.41
C TRP A 158 7.94 16.90 11.62
N GLU A 159 6.73 16.32 11.60
CA GLU A 159 5.72 16.45 12.66
C GLU A 159 6.05 15.61 13.89
N PHE A 160 6.85 14.55 13.72
CA PHE A 160 7.34 13.68 14.80
C PHE A 160 8.79 14.01 15.23
N ARG A 161 9.28 15.23 14.97
CA ARG A 161 10.57 15.72 15.48
C ARG A 161 10.39 16.40 16.84
#